data_AF-A0A0N4T3G7-F1
#
_entry.id   AF-A0A0N4T3G7-F1
#
_cell.length_a   1.000
_cell.length_b   1.000
_cell.length_c   1.000
_cell.angle_alpha   90.00
_cell.angle_beta   90.00
_cell.angle_gamma   90.00
#
_symmetry.space_group_name_H-M   'P 1'
#
loop_
_entity.id
_entity.type
_entity.pdbx_description
1 polymer ?
#
loop_
_entity_poly.entity_id
_entity_poly.type
_entity_poly.pdbx_seq_one_letter_code
_entity_poly.pdbx_strand_id
1 'polypeptide(L)'
;MSSFPVLNPTHVLIIYGGLCGLLYIETDGFHREVPYVNIMPTLSLTVLALTLRMKREIKLFTSLTFLVFALGIYLNSSQWHNKLQIVCGLFTIAHILYISSFTLSIRRLWLGCAVVVTTYVVTFLYVCFVDLFWSIPILILNLSLHFIILGISLIAAGSIWHYGSEREGVREAALLRFLGLLSLMAFASLLLLDRFGSRINGFNYISTVLFYIGQPLLFVANQRTF
;
A
#
# COMPACT_ATOMS: atom_id res chain seq x y z
N MET A 1 -19.04 -14.54 23.51
CA MET A 1 -19.23 -13.51 22.46
C MET A 1 -18.76 -12.18 23.02
N SER A 2 -17.57 -11.70 22.66
CA SER A 2 -17.08 -10.40 23.14
C SER A 2 -17.73 -9.28 22.33
N SER A 3 -18.53 -8.46 23.01
CA SER A 3 -19.20 -7.27 22.48
C SER A 3 -18.21 -6.12 22.34
N PHE A 4 -17.24 -6.25 21.44
CA PHE A 4 -16.48 -5.09 20.99
C PHE A 4 -17.40 -4.20 20.14
N PRO A 5 -17.45 -2.88 20.41
CA PRO A 5 -18.26 -1.95 19.63
C PRO A 5 -17.81 -1.99 18.17
N VAL A 6 -18.78 -1.88 17.25
CA VAL A 6 -18.49 -1.76 15.82
C VAL A 6 -17.74 -0.45 15.62
N LEU A 7 -16.44 -0.53 15.38
CA LEU A 7 -15.61 0.66 15.24
C LEU A 7 -16.00 1.40 13.95
N ASN A 8 -16.61 2.57 14.07
CA ASN A 8 -17.00 3.38 12.92
C ASN A 8 -15.74 3.79 12.11
N PRO A 9 -15.75 3.73 10.76
CA PRO A 9 -14.65 4.22 9.92
C PRO A 9 -14.12 5.60 10.32
N THR A 10 -15.00 6.49 10.80
CA THR A 10 -14.61 7.83 11.28
C THR A 10 -13.68 7.76 12.49
N HIS A 11 -13.91 6.84 13.44
CA HIS A 11 -13.01 6.68 14.60
C HIS A 11 -11.64 6.16 14.18
N VAL A 12 -11.58 5.25 13.20
CA VAL A 12 -10.31 4.76 12.64
C VAL A 12 -9.53 5.90 12.01
N LEU A 13 -10.19 6.73 11.19
CA LEU A 13 -9.56 7.88 10.55
C LEU A 13 -9.10 8.92 11.55
N ILE A 14 -9.83 9.14 12.65
CA ILE A 14 -9.42 10.05 13.72
C ILE A 14 -8.16 9.52 14.42
N ILE A 15 -8.13 8.23 14.80
CA ILE A 15 -6.97 7.63 15.48
C ILE A 15 -5.76 7.64 14.54
N TYR A 16 -5.93 7.16 13.31
CA TYR A 16 -4.85 7.11 12.32
C TYR A 16 -4.36 8.50 11.94
N GLY A 17 -5.28 9.43 11.65
CA GLY A 17 -4.97 10.81 11.31
C GLY A 17 -4.28 11.55 12.45
N GLY A 18 -4.69 11.32 13.69
CA GLY A 18 -4.02 11.84 14.88
C GLY A 18 -2.58 11.35 15.00
N LEU A 19 -2.33 10.06 14.75
CA LEU A 19 -0.98 9.49 14.74
C LEU A 19 -0.14 10.02 13.57
N CYS A 20 -0.71 10.21 12.38
CA CYS A 20 -0.03 10.85 11.25
C CYS A 20 0.29 12.33 11.55
N GLY A 21 -0.58 13.04 12.27
CA GLY A 21 -0.33 14.42 12.71
C GLY A 21 0.82 14.50 13.73
N LEU A 22 0.84 13.59 14.71
CA LEU A 22 1.95 13.45 15.66
C LEU A 22 3.26 13.16 14.91
N LEU A 23 3.22 12.20 13.99
CA LEU A 23 4.35 11.86 13.13
C LEU A 23 4.86 13.08 12.36
N TYR A 24 3.98 13.85 11.73
CA TYR A 24 4.34 15.04 10.98
C TYR A 24 5.07 16.07 11.84
N ILE A 25 4.62 16.28 13.09
CA ILE A 25 5.25 17.21 14.03
C ILE A 25 6.63 16.68 14.47
N GLU A 26 6.70 15.42 14.89
CA GLU A 26 7.93 14.79 15.42
C GLU A 26 9.04 14.64 14.36
N THR A 27 8.66 14.46 13.09
CA THR A 27 9.59 14.30 11.98
C THR A 27 9.95 15.61 11.29
N ASP A 28 9.57 16.76 11.86
CA ASP A 28 9.77 18.10 11.28
C ASP A 28 9.23 18.16 9.84
N GLY A 29 7.97 17.74 9.65
CA GLY A 29 7.32 17.67 8.35
C GLY A 29 7.81 16.55 7.43
N PHE A 30 8.14 15.37 8.00
CA PHE A 30 8.72 14.22 7.31
C PHE A 30 10.16 14.39 6.81
N HIS A 31 10.89 15.40 7.29
CA HIS A 31 12.30 15.60 6.93
C HIS A 31 13.25 14.72 7.77
N ARG A 32 12.82 14.27 8.95
CA ARG A 32 13.60 13.43 9.85
C ARG A 32 13.07 12.00 9.90
N GLU A 33 13.97 11.04 9.73
CA GLU A 33 13.68 9.62 9.87
C GLU A 33 13.70 9.21 11.34
N VAL A 34 12.53 8.93 11.92
CA VAL A 34 12.39 8.45 13.31
C VAL A 34 11.69 7.09 13.28
N PRO A 35 12.43 5.96 13.30
CA PRO A 35 11.90 4.64 12.93
C PRO A 35 10.68 4.20 13.73
N TYR A 36 10.66 4.46 15.04
CA TYR A 36 9.56 4.07 15.91
C TYR A 36 8.31 4.92 15.70
N VAL A 37 8.47 6.20 15.38
CA VAL A 37 7.34 7.11 15.16
C VAL A 37 6.73 6.83 13.79
N ASN A 38 7.56 6.58 12.77
CA ASN A 38 7.13 6.29 11.39
C ASN A 38 6.20 5.07 11.28
N ILE A 39 6.34 4.08 12.16
CA ILE A 39 5.51 2.87 12.13
C ILE A 39 4.19 2.99 12.90
N MET A 40 4.05 3.96 13.81
CA MET A 40 2.88 4.01 14.70
C MET A 40 1.54 4.08 13.95
N PRO A 41 1.38 4.90 12.88
CA PRO A 41 0.12 4.92 12.14
C PRO A 41 -0.20 3.55 11.54
N THR A 42 0.77 2.89 10.93
CA THR A 42 0.59 1.58 10.29
C THR A 42 0.33 0.47 11.31
N LEU A 43 1.03 0.48 12.45
CA LEU A 43 0.76 -0.44 13.56
C LEU A 43 -0.63 -0.26 14.15
N SER A 44 -1.13 0.98 14.22
CA SER A 44 -2.50 1.23 14.66
C SER A 44 -3.52 0.52 13.76
N LEU A 45 -3.35 0.59 12.43
CA LEU A 45 -4.21 -0.13 11.49
C LEU A 45 -4.14 -1.64 11.67
N THR A 46 -2.97 -2.19 11.99
CA THR A 46 -2.82 -3.62 12.32
C THR A 46 -3.70 -4.04 13.50
N VAL A 47 -3.64 -3.29 14.60
CA VAL A 47 -4.42 -3.55 15.82
C VAL A 47 -5.91 -3.35 15.56
N LEU A 48 -6.27 -2.26 14.89
CA LEU A 48 -7.65 -1.95 14.54
C LEU A 48 -8.23 -3.01 13.58
N ALA A 49 -7.44 -3.58 12.67
CA ALA A 49 -7.90 -4.63 11.76
C ALA A 49 -8.31 -5.90 12.51
N LEU A 50 -7.62 -6.23 13.62
CA LEU A 50 -7.97 -7.40 14.43
C LEU A 50 -9.32 -7.23 15.16
N THR A 51 -9.71 -5.99 15.47
CA THR A 51 -10.97 -5.68 16.17
C THR A 51 -12.18 -5.61 15.23
N LEU A 52 -11.97 -5.53 13.91
CA LEU A 52 -13.06 -5.50 12.93
C LEU A 52 -13.90 -6.79 12.92
N ARG A 53 -15.19 -6.67 12.60
CA ARG A 53 -16.05 -7.84 12.35
C ARG A 53 -15.97 -8.23 10.88
N MET A 54 -15.11 -9.20 10.57
CA MET A 54 -14.91 -9.76 9.24
C MET A 54 -14.76 -11.29 9.34
N LYS A 55 -14.85 -11.98 8.20
CA LYS A 55 -14.39 -13.37 8.09
C LYS A 55 -12.94 -13.50 8.62
N ARG A 56 -12.67 -14.55 9.40
CA ARG A 56 -11.39 -14.76 10.09
C ARG A 56 -10.19 -14.69 9.14
N GLU A 57 -10.29 -15.29 7.97
CA GLU A 57 -9.22 -15.32 6.97
C GLU A 57 -8.88 -13.92 6.46
N ILE A 58 -9.89 -13.15 6.04
CA ILE A 58 -9.75 -11.79 5.51
C ILE A 58 -9.19 -10.85 6.58
N LYS A 59 -9.65 -11.01 7.82
CA LYS A 59 -9.12 -10.29 8.98
C LYS A 59 -7.63 -10.52 9.16
N LEU A 60 -7.20 -11.79 9.11
CA LEU A 60 -5.79 -12.15 9.26
C LEU A 60 -4.95 -11.61 8.11
N PHE A 61 -5.39 -11.75 6.85
CA PHE A 61 -4.68 -11.20 5.70
C PHE A 61 -4.55 -9.67 5.78
N THR A 62 -5.62 -8.97 6.17
CA THR A 62 -5.63 -7.50 6.29
C THR A 62 -4.72 -7.03 7.41
N SER A 63 -4.79 -7.66 8.59
CA SER A 63 -3.90 -7.31 9.71
C SER A 63 -2.43 -7.62 9.40
N LEU A 64 -2.15 -8.79 8.81
CA LEU A 64 -0.79 -9.19 8.43
C LEU A 64 -0.20 -8.25 7.36
N THR A 65 -1.04 -7.77 6.42
CA THR A 65 -0.63 -6.75 5.44
C THR A 65 -0.06 -5.51 6.13
N PHE A 66 -0.80 -4.93 7.08
CA PHE A 66 -0.35 -3.73 7.79
C PHE A 66 0.83 -4.00 8.72
N LEU A 67 0.90 -5.18 9.34
CA LEU A 67 2.05 -5.57 10.15
C LEU A 67 3.33 -5.66 9.32
N VAL A 68 3.26 -6.28 8.14
CA VAL A 68 4.40 -6.42 7.23
C VAL A 68 4.81 -5.06 6.65
N PHE A 69 3.85 -4.18 6.33
CA PHE A 69 4.16 -2.79 5.98
C PHE A 69 4.89 -2.07 7.13
N ALA A 70 4.41 -2.18 8.37
CA ALA A 70 5.06 -1.56 9.53
C ALA A 70 6.51 -2.05 9.68
N LEU A 71 6.76 -3.36 9.53
CA LEU A 71 8.12 -3.91 9.55
C LEU A 71 8.99 -3.34 8.42
N GLY A 72 8.44 -3.22 7.21
CA GLY A 72 9.14 -2.63 6.07
C GLY A 72 9.51 -1.15 6.30
N ILE A 73 8.59 -0.36 6.85
CA ILE A 73 8.83 1.06 7.19
C ILE A 73 9.90 1.17 8.27
N TYR A 74 9.82 0.36 9.33
CA TYR A 74 10.81 0.35 10.40
C TYR A 74 12.22 0.10 9.85
N LEU A 75 12.36 -0.91 8.99
CA LEU A 75 13.65 -1.25 8.38
C LEU A 75 14.13 -0.21 7.35
N ASN A 76 13.21 0.47 6.66
CA ASN A 76 13.58 1.55 5.74
C ASN A 76 14.08 2.79 6.47
N SER A 77 13.48 3.11 7.63
CA SER A 77 13.82 4.29 8.44
C SER A 77 15.02 4.06 9.35
N SER A 78 15.24 2.82 9.81
CA SER A 78 16.41 2.46 10.60
C SER A 78 17.67 2.61 9.75
N GLN A 79 18.64 3.43 10.20
CA GLN A 79 19.88 3.81 9.50
C GLN A 79 20.81 2.64 9.11
N TRP A 80 20.38 1.40 9.26
CA TRP A 80 21.05 0.20 8.75
C TRP A 80 21.06 0.22 7.22
N HIS A 81 22.12 0.84 6.70
CA HIS A 81 22.49 0.81 5.30
C HIS A 81 22.42 -0.63 4.77
N ASN A 82 21.94 -0.80 3.54
CA ASN A 82 21.92 -2.05 2.76
C ASN A 82 20.78 -3.08 2.96
N LYS A 83 19.56 -2.66 3.29
CA LYS A 83 18.39 -3.59 3.30
C LYS A 83 17.30 -3.30 2.27
N LEU A 84 17.57 -2.53 1.20
CA LEU A 84 16.57 -2.20 0.18
C LEU A 84 15.89 -3.45 -0.42
N GLN A 85 16.65 -4.52 -0.65
CA GLN A 85 16.09 -5.80 -1.12
C GLN A 85 15.09 -6.41 -0.13
N ILE A 86 15.41 -6.35 1.17
CA ILE A 86 14.56 -6.89 2.24
C ILE A 86 13.30 -6.02 2.39
N VAL A 87 13.46 -4.70 2.40
CA VAL A 87 12.33 -3.75 2.46
C VAL A 87 11.39 -3.95 1.27
N CYS A 88 11.94 -4.05 0.07
CA CYS A 88 11.18 -4.37 -1.14
C CYS A 88 10.45 -5.71 -1.01
N GLY A 89 11.14 -6.76 -0.54
CA GLY A 89 10.54 -8.08 -0.31
C GLY A 89 9.36 -8.02 0.67
N LEU A 90 9.50 -7.29 1.78
CA LEU A 90 8.42 -7.09 2.75
C LEU A 90 7.23 -6.36 2.13
N PHE A 91 7.46 -5.28 1.38
CA PHE A 91 6.38 -4.57 0.71
C PHE A 91 5.70 -5.43 -0.34
N THR A 92 6.44 -6.26 -1.07
CA THR A 92 5.86 -7.25 -2.01
C THR A 92 4.98 -8.26 -1.27
N ILE A 93 5.47 -8.83 -0.17
CA ILE A 93 4.69 -9.76 0.67
C ILE A 93 3.43 -9.09 1.19
N ALA A 94 3.51 -7.85 1.66
CA ALA A 94 2.34 -7.09 2.13
C ALA A 94 1.27 -6.96 1.02
N HIS A 95 1.67 -6.64 -0.22
CA HIS A 95 0.72 -6.56 -1.33
C HIS A 95 0.15 -7.92 -1.75
N ILE A 96 0.95 -9.00 -1.70
CA ILE A 96 0.44 -10.37 -1.94
C ILE A 96 -0.61 -10.74 -0.89
N LEU A 97 -0.37 -10.43 0.38
CA LEU A 97 -1.34 -10.66 1.45
C LEU A 97 -2.59 -9.81 1.25
N TYR A 98 -2.42 -8.55 0.84
CA TYR A 98 -3.53 -7.66 0.60
C TYR A 98 -4.41 -8.13 -0.56
N ILE A 99 -3.83 -8.45 -1.72
CA ILE A 99 -4.61 -8.93 -2.87
C ILE A 99 -5.35 -10.22 -2.54
N SER A 100 -4.70 -11.13 -1.79
CA SER A 100 -5.31 -12.38 -1.32
C SER A 100 -6.57 -12.15 -0.46
N SER A 101 -6.71 -10.99 0.18
CA SER A 101 -7.91 -10.65 0.97
C SER A 101 -9.17 -10.42 0.13
N PHE A 102 -9.04 -10.15 -1.19
CA PHE A 102 -10.17 -9.82 -2.06
C PHE A 102 -10.11 -10.44 -3.46
N THR A 103 -9.16 -11.33 -3.76
CA THR A 103 -9.07 -12.03 -5.05
C THR A 103 -10.36 -12.77 -5.42
N LEU A 104 -11.02 -13.38 -4.43
CA LEU A 104 -12.29 -14.09 -4.62
C LEU A 104 -13.47 -13.17 -4.99
N SER A 105 -13.32 -11.86 -4.83
CA SER A 105 -14.34 -10.87 -5.22
C SER A 105 -14.26 -10.50 -6.71
N ILE A 106 -13.21 -10.91 -7.43
CA ILE A 106 -13.03 -10.64 -8.86
C ILE A 106 -13.95 -11.56 -9.67
N ARG A 107 -14.93 -10.97 -10.37
CA ARG A 107 -15.83 -11.72 -11.27
C ARG A 107 -15.37 -11.69 -12.73
N ARG A 108 -14.91 -10.52 -13.17
CA ARG A 108 -14.49 -10.25 -14.55
C ARG A 108 -13.37 -9.22 -14.54
N LEU A 109 -12.41 -9.38 -15.44
CA LEU A 109 -11.31 -8.42 -15.61
C LEU A 109 -11.73 -7.24 -16.48
N TRP A 110 -11.45 -6.03 -16.02
CA TRP A 110 -11.62 -4.81 -16.80
C TRP A 110 -10.43 -4.63 -17.74
N LEU A 111 -10.59 -5.09 -18.98
CA LEU A 111 -9.53 -5.10 -20.00
C LEU A 111 -8.94 -3.71 -20.24
N GLY A 112 -9.75 -2.65 -20.25
CA GLY A 112 -9.27 -1.28 -20.41
C GLY A 112 -8.27 -0.88 -19.33
N CYS A 113 -8.62 -1.12 -18.06
CA CYS A 113 -7.70 -0.88 -16.93
C CYS A 113 -6.47 -1.79 -16.98
N ALA A 114 -6.65 -3.06 -17.35
CA ALA A 114 -5.53 -3.99 -17.52
C ALA A 114 -4.52 -3.48 -18.56
N VAL A 115 -4.98 -3.05 -19.75
CA VAL A 115 -4.11 -2.49 -20.79
C VAL A 115 -3.40 -1.24 -20.30
N VAL A 116 -4.13 -0.26 -19.75
CA VAL A 116 -3.52 0.99 -19.26
C VAL A 116 -2.46 0.73 -18.18
N VAL A 117 -2.77 -0.08 -17.16
CA VAL A 117 -1.84 -0.36 -16.05
C VAL A 117 -0.65 -1.19 -16.54
N THR A 118 -0.86 -2.18 -17.40
CA THR A 118 0.26 -2.99 -17.95
C THR A 118 1.18 -2.16 -18.84
N THR A 119 0.65 -1.31 -19.72
CA THR A 119 1.46 -0.38 -20.50
C THR A 119 2.25 0.55 -19.59
N TYR A 120 1.62 1.14 -18.57
CA TYR A 120 2.30 1.97 -17.58
C TYR A 120 3.44 1.21 -16.88
N VAL A 121 3.18 0.01 -16.37
CA VAL A 121 4.17 -0.82 -15.66
C VAL A 121 5.35 -1.16 -16.56
N VAL A 122 5.10 -1.60 -17.80
CA VAL A 122 6.17 -1.95 -18.75
C VAL A 122 7.01 -0.73 -19.11
N THR A 123 6.38 0.39 -19.46
CA THR A 123 7.09 1.63 -19.80
C THR A 123 7.91 2.14 -18.62
N PHE A 124 7.33 2.14 -17.41
CA PHE A 124 8.03 2.60 -16.21
C PHE A 124 9.24 1.72 -15.88
N LEU A 125 9.09 0.39 -15.90
CA LEU A 125 10.20 -0.53 -15.63
C LEU A 125 11.31 -0.41 -16.68
N TYR A 126 10.96 -0.24 -17.95
CA TYR A 126 11.93 -0.02 -19.01
C TYR A 126 12.72 1.27 -18.78
N VAL A 127 12.04 2.40 -18.60
CA VAL A 127 12.68 3.72 -18.39
C VAL A 127 13.55 3.73 -17.13
N CYS A 128 13.08 3.12 -16.03
CA CYS A 128 13.79 3.16 -14.76
C CYS A 128 14.94 2.16 -14.65
N PHE A 129 14.89 1.00 -15.32
CA PHE A 129 15.79 -0.11 -15.01
C PHE A 129 16.59 -0.68 -16.19
N VAL A 130 16.31 -0.32 -17.44
CA VAL A 130 16.95 -0.95 -18.61
C VAL A 130 18.48 -0.91 -18.54
N ASP A 131 19.04 0.24 -18.17
CA ASP A 131 20.50 0.43 -18.09
C ASP A 131 21.12 -0.21 -16.84
N LEU A 132 20.33 -0.34 -15.77
CA LEU A 132 20.77 -0.86 -14.48
C LEU A 132 20.73 -2.40 -14.43
N PHE A 133 19.99 -3.05 -15.34
CA PHE A 133 19.70 -4.48 -15.30
C PHE A 133 20.97 -5.34 -15.25
N TRP A 134 21.99 -4.94 -16.00
CA TRP A 134 23.27 -5.65 -16.04
C TRP A 134 24.13 -5.45 -14.79
N SER A 135 23.98 -4.33 -14.09
CA SER A 135 24.80 -4.00 -12.92
C SER A 135 24.27 -4.61 -11.62
N ILE A 136 22.95 -4.64 -11.43
CA ILE A 136 22.30 -5.06 -10.17
C ILE A 136 21.04 -5.90 -10.42
N PRO A 137 21.16 -7.05 -11.13
CA PRO A 137 20.02 -7.80 -11.65
C PRO A 137 19.06 -8.29 -10.57
N ILE A 138 19.58 -8.81 -9.44
CA ILE A 138 18.74 -9.38 -8.37
C ILE A 138 17.87 -8.30 -7.71
N LEU A 139 18.43 -7.11 -7.46
CA LEU A 139 17.68 -6.00 -6.88
C LEU A 139 16.58 -5.52 -7.84
N ILE A 140 16.91 -5.40 -9.12
CA ILE A 140 15.98 -4.93 -10.15
C ILE A 140 14.86 -5.93 -10.39
N LEU A 141 15.15 -7.23 -10.38
CA LEU A 141 14.13 -8.27 -10.44
C LEU A 141 13.16 -8.19 -9.25
N ASN A 142 13.67 -7.97 -8.03
CA ASN A 142 12.82 -7.81 -6.85
C ASN A 142 11.93 -6.55 -6.93
N LEU A 143 12.49 -5.41 -7.36
CA LEU A 143 11.74 -4.17 -7.53
C LEU A 143 10.71 -4.27 -8.67
N SER A 144 11.06 -4.95 -9.76
CA SER A 144 10.16 -5.22 -10.88
C SER A 144 9.00 -6.11 -10.43
N LEU A 145 9.29 -7.19 -9.70
CA LEU A 145 8.27 -8.07 -9.13
C LEU A 145 7.33 -7.31 -8.19
N HIS A 146 7.88 -6.47 -7.32
CA HIS A 146 7.09 -5.60 -6.44
C HIS A 146 6.11 -4.73 -7.24
N PHE A 147 6.60 -4.04 -8.25
CA PHE A 147 5.82 -3.13 -9.08
C PHE A 147 4.75 -3.86 -9.90
N ILE A 148 5.08 -5.05 -10.43
CA ILE A 148 4.13 -5.92 -11.14
C ILE A 148 3.01 -6.38 -10.21
N ILE A 149 3.31 -6.82 -8.99
CA ILE A 149 2.29 -7.27 -8.02
C ILE A 149 1.37 -6.10 -7.64
N LEU A 150 1.92 -4.90 -7.48
CA LEU A 150 1.14 -3.70 -7.23
C LEU A 150 0.23 -3.37 -8.43
N GLY A 151 0.72 -3.52 -9.66
CA GLY A 151 -0.06 -3.39 -10.89
C GLY A 151 -1.20 -4.39 -10.97
N ILE A 152 -0.94 -5.67 -10.71
CA ILE A 152 -1.97 -6.73 -10.67
C ILE A 152 -3.03 -6.40 -9.61
N SER A 153 -2.60 -5.94 -8.42
CA SER A 153 -3.51 -5.53 -7.35
C SER A 153 -4.41 -4.38 -7.78
N LEU A 154 -3.85 -3.38 -8.46
CA LEU A 154 -4.58 -2.23 -8.98
C LEU A 154 -5.61 -2.63 -10.05
N ILE A 155 -5.23 -3.51 -10.98
CA ILE A 155 -6.13 -4.06 -12.00
C ILE A 155 -7.27 -4.86 -11.36
N ALA A 156 -6.96 -5.68 -10.35
CA ALA A 156 -7.96 -6.44 -9.60
C ALA A 156 -8.97 -5.52 -8.90
N ALA A 157 -8.48 -4.48 -8.20
CA ALA A 157 -9.35 -3.51 -7.54
C ALA A 157 -10.19 -2.71 -8.53
N GLY A 158 -9.60 -2.25 -9.64
CA GLY A 158 -10.32 -1.54 -10.70
C GLY A 158 -11.38 -2.42 -11.37
N SER A 159 -11.10 -3.72 -11.53
CA SER A 159 -12.06 -4.69 -12.08
C SER A 159 -13.25 -4.90 -11.16
N ILE A 160 -13.03 -4.97 -9.84
CA ILE A 160 -14.09 -5.05 -8.84
C ILE A 160 -14.89 -3.75 -8.79
N TRP A 161 -14.25 -2.59 -8.96
CA TRP A 161 -14.94 -1.32 -8.99
C TRP A 161 -15.84 -1.18 -10.24
N HIS A 162 -15.35 -1.59 -11.42
CA HIS A 162 -16.08 -1.48 -12.68
C HIS A 162 -17.22 -2.51 -12.83
N TYR A 163 -16.99 -3.78 -12.43
CA TYR A 163 -17.97 -4.87 -12.58
C TYR A 163 -18.61 -5.31 -11.26
N GLY A 164 -18.36 -4.58 -10.18
CA GLY A 164 -18.91 -4.85 -8.86
C GLY A 164 -20.43 -4.72 -8.78
N SER A 165 -20.98 -5.06 -7.62
CA SER A 165 -22.41 -4.90 -7.36
C SER A 165 -22.82 -3.42 -7.42
N GLU A 166 -24.02 -3.15 -7.95
CA GLU A 166 -24.62 -1.80 -7.96
C GLU A 166 -24.94 -1.23 -6.57
N ARG A 167 -24.84 -2.05 -5.51
CA ARG A 167 -25.00 -1.56 -4.13
C ARG A 167 -23.94 -0.51 -3.82
N GLU A 168 -24.38 0.71 -3.53
CA GLU A 168 -23.54 1.89 -3.34
C GLU A 168 -22.37 1.64 -2.36
N GLY A 169 -22.64 1.05 -1.20
CA GLY A 169 -21.59 0.78 -0.20
C GLY A 169 -20.48 -0.19 -0.66
N VAL A 170 -20.82 -1.18 -1.50
CA VAL A 170 -19.83 -2.13 -2.06
C VAL A 170 -19.01 -1.48 -3.16
N ARG A 171 -19.65 -0.64 -3.98
CA ARG A 171 -18.98 0.13 -5.05
C ARG A 171 -18.03 1.17 -4.46
N GLU A 172 -18.45 1.88 -3.42
CA GLU A 172 -17.59 2.82 -2.68
C GLU A 172 -16.38 2.11 -2.08
N ALA A 173 -16.56 0.94 -1.46
CA ALA A 173 -15.46 0.16 -0.90
C ALA A 173 -14.44 -0.25 -1.99
N ALA A 174 -14.92 -0.64 -3.17
CA ALA A 174 -14.07 -0.98 -4.30
C ALA A 174 -13.31 0.24 -4.86
N LEU A 175 -13.96 1.40 -4.92
CA LEU A 175 -13.34 2.66 -5.32
C LEU A 175 -12.25 3.09 -4.33
N LEU A 176 -12.51 3.02 -3.02
CA LEU A 176 -11.51 3.32 -1.99
C LEU A 176 -10.29 2.39 -2.11
N ARG A 177 -10.51 1.10 -2.39
CA ARG A 177 -9.42 0.15 -2.65
C ARG A 177 -8.59 0.54 -3.86
N PHE A 178 -9.26 0.88 -4.97
CA PHE A 178 -8.61 1.30 -6.20
C PHE A 178 -7.78 2.57 -5.98
N LEU A 179 -8.34 3.59 -5.33
CA LEU A 179 -7.64 4.83 -4.99
C LEU A 179 -6.46 4.58 -4.04
N GLY A 180 -6.63 3.73 -3.02
CA GLY A 180 -5.55 3.38 -2.10
C GLY A 180 -4.38 2.71 -2.82
N LEU A 181 -4.65 1.75 -3.71
CA LEU A 181 -3.61 1.08 -4.51
C LEU A 181 -3.00 2.01 -5.56
N LEU A 182 -3.77 2.95 -6.11
CA LEU A 182 -3.25 3.97 -7.02
C LEU A 182 -2.28 4.91 -6.29
N SER A 183 -2.61 5.34 -5.07
CA SER A 183 -1.72 6.13 -4.23
C SER A 183 -0.44 5.36 -3.88
N LEU A 184 -0.54 4.07 -3.58
CA LEU A 184 0.64 3.22 -3.32
C LEU A 184 1.49 3.00 -4.58
N MET A 185 0.86 2.88 -5.76
CA MET A 185 1.57 2.81 -7.04
C MET A 185 2.32 4.11 -7.33
N ALA A 186 1.69 5.26 -7.10
CA ALA A 186 2.33 6.56 -7.24
C ALA A 186 3.48 6.74 -6.23
N PHE A 187 3.28 6.34 -4.97
CA PHE A 187 4.34 6.28 -3.95
C PHE A 187 5.54 5.43 -4.42
N ALA A 188 5.30 4.20 -4.87
CA ALA A 188 6.37 3.31 -5.32
C ALA A 188 7.09 3.87 -6.55
N SER A 189 6.35 4.51 -7.46
CA SER A 189 6.91 5.15 -8.65
C SER A 189 7.85 6.31 -8.28
N LEU A 190 7.41 7.21 -7.39
CA LEU A 190 8.22 8.33 -6.92
C LEU A 190 9.46 7.86 -6.16
N LEU A 191 9.32 6.84 -5.31
CA LEU A 191 10.44 6.27 -4.56
C LEU A 191 11.50 5.63 -5.48
N LEU A 192 11.06 4.94 -6.54
CA LEU A 192 11.96 4.34 -7.52
C LEU A 192 12.64 5.40 -8.39
N LEU A 193 11.91 6.44 -8.80
CA LEU A 193 12.48 7.57 -9.54
C LEU A 193 13.51 8.35 -8.71
N ASP A 194 13.24 8.59 -7.43
CA ASP A 194 14.20 9.28 -6.54
C ASP A 194 15.50 8.46 -6.35
N ARG A 195 15.37 7.13 -6.26
CA ARG A 195 16.53 6.24 -6.03
C ARG A 195 17.34 5.91 -7.29
N PHE A 196 16.68 5.67 -8.42
CA PHE A 196 17.32 5.15 -9.64
C PHE A 196 17.21 6.06 -10.86
N GLY A 197 16.30 7.04 -10.84
CA GLY A 197 16.15 8.05 -11.88
C GLY A 197 16.92 9.33 -11.57
N SER A 198 16.31 10.47 -11.90
CA SER A 198 16.84 11.79 -11.55
C SER A 198 16.47 12.14 -10.10
N ARG A 199 17.47 12.37 -9.24
CA ARG A 199 17.24 12.89 -7.88
C ARG A 199 16.54 14.26 -7.95
N ILE A 200 15.24 14.27 -7.69
CA ILE A 200 14.42 15.49 -7.66
C ILE A 200 14.07 15.76 -6.20
N ASN A 201 14.70 16.80 -5.65
CA ASN A 201 14.44 17.27 -4.29
C ASN A 201 12.94 17.62 -4.14
N GLY A 202 12.19 16.81 -3.40
CA GLY A 202 10.75 17.03 -3.14
C GLY A 202 9.88 15.77 -3.27
N PHE A 203 10.35 14.73 -3.97
CA PHE A 203 9.59 13.49 -4.10
C PHE A 203 9.39 12.75 -2.78
N ASN A 204 10.33 12.85 -1.84
CA ASN A 204 10.25 12.17 -0.55
C ASN A 204 9.07 12.63 0.31
N TYR A 205 8.69 13.91 0.26
CA TYR A 205 7.51 14.40 0.97
C TYR A 205 6.23 13.85 0.34
N ILE A 206 6.08 14.02 -0.97
CA ILE A 206 4.88 13.60 -1.72
C ILE A 206 4.70 12.09 -1.64
N SER A 207 5.78 11.31 -1.77
CA SER A 207 5.75 9.86 -1.64
C SER A 207 5.27 9.44 -0.26
N THR A 208 5.77 10.08 0.81
CA THR A 208 5.37 9.79 2.19
C THR A 208 3.89 10.08 2.43
N VAL A 209 3.39 11.21 1.92
CA VAL A 209 1.97 11.57 1.99
C VAL A 209 1.10 10.54 1.24
N LEU A 210 1.46 10.17 0.02
CA LEU A 210 0.74 9.17 -0.77
C LEU A 210 0.69 7.81 -0.07
N PHE A 211 1.78 7.42 0.59
CA PHE A 211 1.85 6.18 1.35
C PHE A 211 0.89 6.19 2.55
N TYR A 212 0.91 7.24 3.38
CA TYR A 212 0.02 7.37 4.53
C TYR A 212 -1.44 7.64 4.14
N ILE A 213 -1.73 8.17 2.95
CA ILE A 213 -3.11 8.25 2.42
C ILE A 213 -3.58 6.88 1.91
N GLY A 214 -2.71 6.11 1.26
CA GLY A 214 -3.06 4.83 0.68
C GLY A 214 -3.51 3.79 1.72
N GLN A 215 -2.78 3.67 2.84
CA GLN A 215 -3.06 2.68 3.89
C GLN A 215 -4.47 2.74 4.49
N PRO A 216 -4.99 3.89 4.98
CA PRO A 216 -6.32 3.96 5.55
C PRO A 216 -7.41 3.72 4.51
N LEU A 217 -7.19 4.09 3.24
CA LEU A 217 -8.13 3.77 2.15
C LEU A 217 -8.25 2.25 1.96
N LEU A 218 -7.14 1.53 1.99
CA LEU A 218 -7.13 0.05 1.92
C LEU A 218 -7.83 -0.59 3.12
N PHE A 219 -7.65 -0.01 4.31
CA PHE A 219 -8.30 -0.47 5.53
C PHE A 219 -9.81 -0.31 5.45
N VAL A 220 -10.28 0.91 5.16
CA VAL A 220 -11.72 1.23 5.09
C VAL A 220 -12.40 0.45 3.97
N ALA A 221 -11.70 0.23 2.85
CA ALA A 221 -12.19 -0.62 1.78
C ALA A 221 -12.50 -2.03 2.26
N ASN A 222 -11.58 -2.68 2.99
CA ASN A 222 -11.83 -4.02 3.52
C ASN A 222 -12.94 -4.00 4.57
N GLN A 223 -12.95 -3.01 5.46
CA GLN A 223 -14.01 -2.82 6.47
C GLN A 223 -15.42 -2.71 5.86
N ARG A 224 -15.56 -2.04 4.72
CA ARG A 224 -16.87 -1.86 4.07
C ARG A 224 -17.25 -3.04 3.17
N THR A 225 -16.29 -3.88 2.78
CA THR A 225 -16.53 -5.01 1.87
C THR A 225 -17.01 -6.26 2.61
N PHE A 226 -16.54 -6.50 3.83
CA PHE A 226 -16.71 -7.76 4.57
C PHE A 226 -17.13 -7.54 6.02
#